data_AF-A0A7J7VBY1-F1
#
_entry.id   AF-A0A7J7VBY1-F1
#
_cell.length_a   1.000
_cell.length_b   1.000
_cell.length_c   1.000
_cell.angle_alpha   90.00
_cell.angle_beta   90.00
_cell.angle_gamma   90.00
#
_symmetry.space_group_name_H-M   'P 1'
#
loop_
_entity.id
_entity.type
_entity.pdbx_description
1 polymer ?
#
loop_
_entity_poly.entity_id
_entity_poly.type
_entity_poly.pdbx_seq_one_letter_code
_entity_poly.pdbx_strand_id
1 'polypeptide(L)'
;MKFYTHLYKTLFKLHAGATNEGVGIVLQCLDVMLTKRRRQVSQQRALAFIKRLCTLALHVLPNSSIGILATNRTLMHTFPKTDLLLDNESQGSGVFLPELDEPEYCNAQNTALWELHALRRHFHPIVRRLAAHLIAGAPLEGSEALKPELSRRSAVELFEAYSMAAMTFNPPVETSSPKRKDKDLQGDSFLNEDLNQLTKRLSNEAATQLPLDFTKCLKTSLR
;
A
#
# COMPACT_ATOMS: atom_id res chain seq x y z
N MET A 1 -0.89 25.07 19.54
CA MET A 1 -1.72 24.80 18.34
C MET A 1 -0.94 24.79 17.03
N LYS A 2 0.02 25.71 16.79
CA LYS A 2 0.76 25.81 15.51
C LYS A 2 1.54 24.55 15.05
N PHE A 3 2.02 23.72 15.98
CA PHE A 3 2.82 22.54 15.64
C PHE A 3 2.02 21.42 14.95
N TYR A 4 0.79 21.14 15.39
CA TYR A 4 -0.07 20.12 14.76
C TYR A 4 -0.36 20.47 13.31
N THR A 5 -0.77 21.72 13.09
CA THR A 5 -0.97 22.29 11.76
C THR A 5 0.31 22.18 10.92
N HIS A 6 1.47 22.59 11.46
CA HIS A 6 2.73 22.52 10.73
C HIS A 6 3.09 21.07 10.33
N LEU A 7 3.00 20.11 11.26
CA LEU A 7 3.26 18.70 10.95
C LEU A 7 2.27 18.19 9.89
N TYR A 8 0.99 18.50 10.04
CA TYR A 8 -0.08 18.10 9.11
C TYR A 8 0.19 18.61 7.68
N LYS A 9 0.63 19.87 7.52
CA LYS A 9 1.06 20.44 6.24
C LYS A 9 2.30 19.73 5.67
N THR A 10 3.27 19.44 6.54
CA THR A 10 4.55 18.83 6.13
C THR A 10 4.40 17.38 5.67
N LEU A 11 3.37 16.64 6.11
CA LEU A 11 3.14 15.25 5.70
C LEU A 11 3.10 15.06 4.17
N PHE A 12 2.43 15.95 3.42
CA PHE A 12 2.35 15.84 1.96
C PHE A 12 3.59 16.33 1.21
N LYS A 13 4.58 16.88 1.92
CA LYS A 13 5.89 17.17 1.33
C LYS A 13 6.80 15.94 1.31
N LEU A 14 6.41 14.86 2.01
CA LEU A 14 7.14 13.60 2.00
C LEU A 14 6.81 12.84 0.71
N HIS A 15 7.84 12.40 -0.01
CA HIS A 15 7.67 11.64 -1.25
C HIS A 15 8.59 10.42 -1.30
N ALA A 16 8.21 9.41 -2.11
CA ALA A 16 8.96 8.18 -2.34
C ALA A 16 10.37 8.36 -2.92
N GLY A 17 10.69 9.51 -3.53
CA GLY A 17 11.94 9.75 -4.27
C GLY A 17 13.12 10.21 -3.40
N ALA A 18 13.42 11.51 -3.42
CA ALA A 18 14.67 12.06 -2.88
C ALA A 18 14.81 12.11 -1.33
N THR A 19 13.73 11.93 -0.55
CA THR A 19 13.72 12.25 0.90
C THR A 19 13.02 11.20 1.75
N ASN A 20 13.25 9.91 1.48
CA ASN A 20 12.63 8.85 2.29
C ASN A 20 13.08 8.90 3.76
N GLU A 21 14.31 9.36 4.01
CA GLU A 21 14.90 9.55 5.35
C GLU A 21 14.05 10.41 6.30
N GLY A 22 13.30 11.38 5.74
CA GLY A 22 12.43 12.25 6.53
C GLY A 22 11.25 11.51 7.17
N VAL A 23 10.84 10.38 6.60
CA VAL A 23 9.70 9.59 7.09
C VAL A 23 9.99 9.01 8.48
N GLY A 24 11.20 8.50 8.73
CA GLY A 24 11.58 7.96 10.04
C GLY A 24 11.43 9.00 11.16
N ILE A 25 11.89 10.23 10.92
CA ILE A 25 11.76 11.36 11.85
C ILE A 25 10.28 11.69 12.07
N VAL A 26 9.50 11.75 10.99
CA VAL A 26 8.06 12.05 11.07
C VAL A 26 7.31 10.97 11.85
N LEU A 27 7.64 9.69 11.68
CA LEU A 27 7.05 8.59 12.46
C LEU A 27 7.34 8.74 13.96
N GLN A 28 8.56 9.12 14.33
CA GLN A 28 8.91 9.41 15.73
C GLN A 28 8.13 10.62 16.27
N CYS A 29 8.01 11.68 15.47
CA CYS A 29 7.21 12.86 15.84
C CYS A 29 5.73 12.50 16.04
N LEU A 30 5.16 11.68 15.15
CA LEU A 30 3.77 11.22 15.24
C LEU A 30 3.55 10.40 16.51
N ASP A 31 4.46 9.49 16.87
CA ASP A 31 4.36 8.70 18.10
C ASP A 31 4.35 9.60 19.36
N VAL A 32 5.28 10.54 19.46
CA VAL A 32 5.35 11.46 20.59
C VAL A 32 4.10 12.35 20.66
N MET A 33 3.63 12.85 19.51
CA MET A 33 2.57 13.84 19.44
C MET A 33 1.17 13.23 19.61
N LEU A 34 0.89 12.12 18.92
CA LEU A 34 -0.44 11.53 18.86
C LEU A 34 -0.64 10.38 19.86
N THR A 35 0.39 9.58 20.13
CA THR A 35 0.31 8.46 21.07
C THR A 35 0.63 8.92 22.50
N LYS A 36 1.84 9.47 22.74
CA LYS A 36 2.29 9.81 24.10
C LYS A 36 1.54 11.02 24.68
N ARG A 37 1.19 12.00 23.84
CA ARG A 37 0.42 13.20 24.23
C ARG A 37 -1.07 13.13 23.87
N ARG A 38 -1.65 11.92 23.75
CA ARG A 38 -3.05 11.69 23.33
C ARG A 38 -4.11 12.56 24.02
N ARG A 39 -3.91 12.91 25.30
CA ARG A 39 -4.85 13.75 26.08
C ARG A 39 -4.99 15.18 25.53
N GLN A 40 -4.01 15.65 24.75
CA GLN A 40 -4.01 17.00 24.14
C GLN A 40 -4.51 16.99 22.69
N VAL A 41 -4.92 15.82 22.17
CA VAL A 41 -5.34 15.62 20.79
C VAL A 41 -6.85 15.44 20.76
N SER A 42 -7.54 16.31 20.02
CA SER A 42 -8.98 16.18 19.78
C SER A 42 -9.26 15.00 18.85
N GLN A 43 -10.44 14.39 18.98
CA GLN A 43 -10.86 13.29 18.11
C GLN A 43 -10.78 13.69 16.63
N GLN A 44 -11.19 14.92 16.30
CA GLN A 44 -11.16 15.43 14.93
C GLN A 44 -9.76 15.48 14.34
N ARG A 45 -8.75 15.87 15.15
CA ARG A 45 -7.35 15.80 14.73
C ARG A 45 -6.93 14.36 14.45
N ALA A 46 -7.26 13.43 15.34
CA ALA A 46 -6.90 12.03 15.14
C ALA A 46 -7.47 11.48 13.81
N LEU A 47 -8.74 11.75 13.53
CA LEU A 47 -9.40 11.38 12.27
C LEU A 47 -8.69 11.99 11.06
N ALA A 48 -8.39 13.29 11.11
CA ALA A 48 -7.71 14.01 10.04
C ALA A 48 -6.29 13.47 9.77
N PHE A 49 -5.54 13.18 10.83
CA PHE A 49 -4.21 12.58 10.73
C PHE A 49 -4.28 11.18 10.14
N ILE A 50 -5.17 10.31 10.61
CA ILE A 50 -5.33 8.94 10.07
C ILE A 50 -5.67 9.00 8.58
N LYS A 51 -6.65 9.83 8.20
CA LYS A 51 -7.05 9.99 6.80
C LYS A 51 -5.86 10.46 5.94
N ARG A 52 -5.18 11.53 6.35
CA ARG A 52 -4.01 12.07 5.61
C ARG A 52 -2.86 11.08 5.54
N LEU A 53 -2.60 10.33 6.61
CA LEU A 53 -1.57 9.30 6.65
C LEU A 53 -1.89 8.13 5.71
N CYS A 54 -3.15 7.68 5.66
CA CYS A 54 -3.58 6.67 4.69
C CYS A 54 -3.44 7.17 3.24
N THR A 55 -3.76 8.44 2.97
CA THR A 55 -3.50 9.06 1.66
C THR A 55 -2.01 9.09 1.34
N LEU A 56 -1.17 9.52 2.30
CA LEU A 56 0.29 9.55 2.12
C LEU A 56 0.87 8.16 1.86
N ALA A 57 0.36 7.11 2.52
CA ALA A 57 0.82 5.74 2.36
C ALA A 57 0.72 5.20 0.91
N LEU A 58 -0.12 5.81 0.06
CA LEU A 58 -0.22 5.50 -1.37
C LEU A 58 0.92 6.07 -2.22
N HIS A 59 1.60 7.12 -1.74
CA HIS A 59 2.56 7.91 -2.52
C HIS A 59 4.03 7.72 -2.06
N VAL A 60 4.26 6.90 -1.04
CA VAL A 60 5.58 6.66 -0.46
C VAL A 60 6.10 5.25 -0.77
N LEU A 61 7.38 5.00 -0.50
CA LEU A 61 7.97 3.67 -0.66
C LEU A 61 7.36 2.65 0.33
N PRO A 62 7.47 1.34 0.06
CA PRO A 62 6.82 0.31 0.87
C PRO A 62 7.21 0.33 2.35
N ASN A 63 8.49 0.58 2.66
CA ASN A 63 9.00 0.72 4.02
C ASN A 63 8.27 1.85 4.77
N SER A 64 8.13 3.01 4.12
CA SER A 64 7.38 4.17 4.63
C SER A 64 5.90 3.83 4.81
N SER A 65 5.26 3.20 3.83
CA SER A 65 3.85 2.80 3.92
C SER A 65 3.61 1.86 5.09
N ILE A 66 4.50 0.89 5.33
CA ILE A 66 4.42 -0.03 6.47
C ILE A 66 4.48 0.73 7.80
N GLY A 67 5.45 1.64 7.95
CA GLY A 67 5.58 2.47 9.15
C GLY A 67 4.33 3.32 9.39
N ILE A 68 3.81 3.96 8.34
CA ILE A 68 2.59 4.78 8.43
C ILE A 68 1.36 3.94 8.82
N LEU A 69 1.18 2.77 8.20
CA LEU A 69 0.06 1.89 8.53
C LEU A 69 0.17 1.33 9.96
N ALA A 70 1.38 1.05 10.44
CA ALA A 70 1.61 0.67 11.82
C ALA A 70 1.27 1.81 12.80
N THR A 71 1.62 3.07 12.46
CA THR A 71 1.18 4.24 13.24
C THR A 71 -0.34 4.33 13.25
N ASN A 72 -1.01 4.18 12.11
CA ASN A 72 -2.48 4.24 12.03
C ASN A 72 -3.15 3.17 12.89
N ARG A 73 -2.59 1.96 12.94
CA ARG A 73 -3.05 0.91 13.86
C ARG A 73 -3.01 1.38 15.33
N THR A 74 -1.88 1.95 15.74
CA THR A 74 -1.72 2.49 17.10
C THR A 74 -2.71 3.62 17.37
N LEU A 75 -2.96 4.48 16.39
CA LEU A 75 -3.96 5.56 16.50
C LEU A 75 -5.37 5.04 16.64
N MET A 76 -5.76 4.00 15.89
CA MET A 76 -7.08 3.38 16.00
C MET A 76 -7.32 2.80 17.40
N HIS A 77 -6.32 2.13 17.98
CA HIS A 77 -6.39 1.67 19.37
C HIS A 77 -6.38 2.81 20.41
N THR A 78 -5.72 3.92 20.09
CA THR A 78 -5.60 5.07 21.01
C THR A 78 -6.88 5.90 21.04
N PHE A 79 -7.59 5.99 19.92
CA PHE A 79 -8.79 6.82 19.72
C PHE A 79 -9.95 5.95 19.22
N PRO A 80 -10.77 5.34 20.11
CA PRO A 80 -11.75 4.33 19.72
C PRO A 80 -12.86 4.81 18.76
N LYS A 81 -13.07 6.13 18.63
CA LYS A 81 -14.05 6.68 17.68
C LYS A 81 -13.51 6.85 16.25
N THR A 82 -12.37 6.25 15.93
CA THR A 82 -11.79 6.28 14.58
C THR A 82 -12.42 5.28 13.63
N ASP A 83 -13.13 4.28 14.17
CA ASP A 83 -13.82 3.24 13.38
C ASP A 83 -14.88 3.84 12.46
N LEU A 84 -15.36 5.05 12.79
CA LEU A 84 -16.17 5.88 11.91
C LEU A 84 -15.60 6.01 10.49
N LEU A 85 -14.27 6.06 10.35
CA LEU A 85 -13.64 6.20 9.03
C LEU A 85 -13.70 4.91 8.20
N LEU A 86 -14.09 3.78 8.79
CA LEU A 86 -14.29 2.51 8.11
C LEU A 86 -15.72 2.37 7.58
N ASP A 87 -16.65 3.16 8.13
CA ASP A 87 -18.03 3.24 7.66
C ASP A 87 -18.15 4.18 6.45
N ASN A 88 -19.13 3.91 5.59
CA ASN A 88 -19.44 4.78 4.44
C ASN A 88 -20.40 5.93 4.82
N GLU A 89 -20.87 5.98 6.06
CA GLU A 89 -21.82 6.97 6.51
C GLU A 89 -21.12 8.25 7.01
N SER A 90 -21.53 9.40 6.49
CA SER A 90 -21.10 10.70 7.02
C SER A 90 -21.89 11.05 8.28
N GLN A 91 -21.21 11.25 9.42
CA GLN A 91 -21.86 11.55 10.71
C GLN A 91 -22.05 13.04 10.99
N GLY A 92 -21.82 13.93 10.01
CA GLY A 92 -21.85 15.37 10.22
C GLY A 92 -22.31 16.17 9.01
N SER A 93 -22.56 17.46 9.26
CA SER A 93 -22.79 18.44 8.20
C SER A 93 -21.46 18.86 7.56
N GLY A 94 -21.47 19.12 6.26
CA GLY A 94 -20.31 19.58 5.49
C GLY A 94 -19.60 18.48 4.71
N VAL A 95 -18.56 18.86 3.96
CA VAL A 95 -17.80 17.98 3.07
C VAL A 95 -16.36 17.89 3.57
N PHE A 96 -15.73 16.72 3.39
CA PHE A 96 -14.32 16.54 3.68
C PHE A 96 -13.45 17.34 2.69
N LEU A 97 -12.55 18.17 3.21
CA LEU A 97 -11.64 19.01 2.43
C LEU A 97 -10.18 18.56 2.64
N PRO A 98 -9.61 17.73 1.76
CA PRO A 98 -8.26 17.17 1.95
C PRO A 98 -7.14 18.21 1.84
N GLU A 99 -7.36 19.30 1.11
CA GLU A 99 -6.38 20.37 0.87
C GLU A 99 -6.22 21.30 2.07
N LEU A 100 -7.14 21.24 3.04
CA LEU A 100 -7.10 22.13 4.17
C LEU A 100 -5.90 21.82 5.07
N ASP A 101 -5.23 22.86 5.49
CA ASP A 101 -4.00 22.77 6.26
C ASP A 101 -4.24 22.57 7.76
N GLU A 102 -5.43 22.90 8.23
CA GLU A 102 -5.82 22.77 9.63
C GLU A 102 -6.58 21.45 9.85
N PRO A 103 -6.00 20.49 10.62
CA PRO A 103 -6.59 19.16 10.80
C PRO A 103 -7.93 19.16 11.54
N GLU A 104 -8.30 20.26 12.22
CA GLU A 104 -9.60 20.34 12.92
C GLU A 104 -10.76 20.75 12.02
N TYR A 105 -10.48 21.39 10.89
CA TYR A 105 -11.50 21.98 10.02
C TYR A 105 -11.68 21.23 8.70
N CYS A 106 -10.89 20.18 8.44
CA CYS A 106 -10.98 19.40 7.21
C CYS A 106 -12.21 18.50 7.14
N ASN A 107 -12.97 18.34 8.23
CA ASN A 107 -14.14 17.46 8.34
C ASN A 107 -13.86 15.98 8.00
N ALA A 108 -12.79 15.41 8.56
CA ALA A 108 -12.40 14.02 8.30
C ALA A 108 -13.45 12.98 8.71
N GLN A 109 -14.35 13.32 9.63
CA GLN A 109 -15.48 12.49 10.03
C GLN A 109 -16.55 12.26 8.94
N ASN A 110 -16.50 13.03 7.84
CA ASN A 110 -17.44 12.93 6.72
C ASN A 110 -16.86 12.17 5.51
N THR A 111 -15.80 11.38 5.71
CA THR A 111 -15.18 10.55 4.65
C THR A 111 -14.83 9.16 5.18
N ALA A 112 -14.72 8.20 4.27
CA ALA A 112 -14.23 6.85 4.54
C ALA A 112 -12.74 6.66 4.10
N LEU A 113 -12.10 5.59 4.58
CA LEU A 113 -10.71 5.20 4.27
C LEU A 113 -10.60 4.30 3.03
N TRP A 114 -10.98 4.83 1.88
CA TRP A 114 -10.85 4.13 0.59
C TRP A 114 -9.41 3.75 0.22
N GLU A 115 -8.43 4.47 0.75
CA GLU A 115 -7.01 4.22 0.50
C GLU A 115 -6.56 2.84 1.00
N LEU A 116 -7.17 2.33 2.08
CA LEU A 116 -6.87 0.99 2.59
C LEU A 116 -7.25 -0.09 1.57
N HIS A 117 -8.33 0.10 0.81
CA HIS A 117 -8.74 -0.83 -0.24
C HIS A 117 -7.75 -0.88 -1.40
N ALA A 118 -7.15 0.26 -1.77
CA ALA A 118 -6.08 0.30 -2.74
C ALA A 118 -4.80 -0.37 -2.20
N LEU A 119 -4.43 -0.09 -0.95
CA LEU A 119 -3.25 -0.68 -0.29
C LEU A 119 -3.38 -2.20 -0.08
N ARG A 120 -4.60 -2.75 0.01
CA ARG A 120 -4.85 -4.19 0.05
C ARG A 120 -4.38 -4.91 -1.23
N ARG A 121 -4.23 -4.18 -2.35
CA ARG A 121 -3.72 -4.69 -3.64
C ARG A 121 -2.26 -4.28 -3.90
N HIS A 122 -1.57 -3.76 -2.90
CA HIS A 122 -0.18 -3.33 -3.00
C HIS A 122 0.77 -4.51 -3.31
N PHE A 123 1.86 -4.27 -4.04
CA PHE A 123 2.79 -5.33 -4.41
C PHE A 123 3.48 -5.97 -3.18
N HIS A 124 3.81 -5.15 -2.18
CA HIS A 124 4.45 -5.63 -0.95
C HIS A 124 3.47 -6.41 -0.05
N PRO A 125 3.75 -7.68 0.31
CA PRO A 125 2.81 -8.53 1.05
C PRO A 125 2.49 -8.02 2.46
N ILE A 126 3.45 -7.39 3.15
CA ILE A 126 3.22 -6.85 4.50
C ILE A 126 2.30 -5.64 4.46
N VAL A 127 2.38 -4.81 3.41
CA VAL A 127 1.46 -3.67 3.23
C VAL A 127 0.04 -4.18 3.04
N ARG A 128 -0.15 -5.22 2.20
CA ARG A 128 -1.47 -5.85 2.02
C ARG A 128 -2.04 -6.38 3.34
N ARG A 129 -1.20 -7.04 4.15
CA ARG A 129 -1.60 -7.60 5.44
C ARG A 129 -1.97 -6.53 6.46
N LEU A 130 -1.18 -5.46 6.54
CA LEU A 130 -1.50 -4.31 7.40
C LEU A 130 -2.79 -3.61 6.96
N ALA A 131 -2.97 -3.42 5.65
CA ALA A 131 -4.19 -2.81 5.11
C ALA A 131 -5.44 -3.67 5.42
N ALA A 132 -5.37 -4.99 5.21
CA ALA A 132 -6.45 -5.91 5.55
C ALA A 132 -6.79 -5.86 7.05
N HIS A 133 -5.77 -5.86 7.91
CA HIS A 133 -5.95 -5.74 9.36
C HIS A 133 -6.63 -4.43 9.78
N LEU A 134 -6.23 -3.30 9.17
CA LEU A 134 -6.86 -1.99 9.45
C LEU A 134 -8.31 -1.93 8.96
N ILE A 135 -8.61 -2.55 7.80
CA ILE A 135 -10.00 -2.66 7.29
C ILE A 135 -10.88 -3.44 8.27
N ALA A 136 -10.33 -4.46 8.94
CA ALA A 136 -11.04 -5.23 9.95
C ALA A 136 -11.21 -4.49 11.31
N GLY A 137 -10.82 -3.21 11.42
CA GLY A 137 -10.89 -2.46 12.68
C GLY A 137 -9.72 -2.72 13.64
N ALA A 138 -8.58 -3.18 13.12
CA ALA A 138 -7.39 -3.50 13.90
C ALA A 138 -7.66 -4.42 15.11
N PRO A 139 -8.29 -5.60 14.94
CA PRO A 139 -8.67 -6.45 16.07
C PRO A 139 -7.44 -6.97 16.84
N LEU A 140 -7.50 -6.99 18.17
CA LEU A 140 -6.40 -7.52 18.99
C LEU A 140 -6.28 -9.06 18.90
N GLU A 141 -7.40 -9.74 18.68
CA GLU A 141 -7.51 -11.20 18.65
C GLU A 141 -8.38 -11.65 17.47
N GLY A 142 -8.22 -12.91 17.04
CA GLY A 142 -9.00 -13.52 15.97
C GLY A 142 -8.24 -13.77 14.66
N SER A 143 -8.95 -14.22 13.63
CA SER A 143 -8.37 -14.62 12.34
C SER A 143 -7.71 -13.45 11.59
N GLU A 144 -8.26 -12.24 11.75
CA GLU A 144 -7.77 -11.01 11.10
C GLU A 144 -6.72 -10.27 11.95
N ALA A 145 -6.27 -10.85 13.07
CA ALA A 145 -5.23 -10.26 13.90
C ALA A 145 -3.85 -10.31 13.23
N LEU A 146 -3.04 -9.29 13.47
CA LEU A 146 -1.65 -9.26 13.02
C LEU A 146 -0.83 -10.31 13.77
N LYS A 147 0.16 -10.88 13.07
CA LYS A 147 1.17 -11.72 13.70
C LYS A 147 1.85 -10.96 14.85
N PRO A 148 2.21 -11.63 15.96
CA PRO A 148 2.83 -10.99 17.12
C PRO A 148 4.14 -10.27 16.78
N GLU A 149 4.86 -10.75 15.77
CA GLU A 149 6.09 -10.12 15.26
C GLU A 149 5.86 -8.71 14.70
N LEU A 150 4.71 -8.48 14.05
CA LEU A 150 4.34 -7.20 13.46
C LEU A 150 3.60 -6.31 14.46
N SER A 151 2.82 -6.89 15.38
CA SER A 151 2.02 -6.10 16.32
C SER A 151 2.82 -5.53 17.49
N ARG A 152 3.94 -6.16 17.87
CA ARG A 152 4.80 -5.72 18.99
C ARG A 152 5.84 -4.67 18.61
N ARG A 153 6.22 -4.60 17.34
CA ARG A 153 7.26 -3.68 16.86
C ARG A 153 6.72 -2.27 16.73
N SER A 154 7.56 -1.28 16.99
CA SER A 154 7.19 0.13 16.77
C SER A 154 7.11 0.45 15.27
N ALA A 155 6.39 1.51 14.92
CA ALA A 155 6.27 1.97 13.53
C ALA A 155 7.64 2.27 12.90
N VAL A 156 8.57 2.80 13.69
CA VAL A 156 9.95 3.11 13.28
C VAL A 156 10.76 1.83 13.08
N GLU A 157 10.66 0.87 14.00
CA GLU A 157 11.33 -0.43 13.83
C GLU A 157 10.84 -1.17 12.58
N LEU A 158 9.54 -1.12 12.28
CA LEU A 158 8.99 -1.72 11.07
C LEU A 158 9.45 -0.99 9.81
N PHE A 159 9.54 0.35 9.85
CA PHE A 159 10.11 1.14 8.76
C PHE A 159 11.55 0.73 8.45
N GLU A 160 12.40 0.61 9.46
CA GLU A 160 13.80 0.19 9.29
C GLU A 160 13.91 -1.28 8.86
N ALA A 161 13.12 -2.18 9.47
CA ALA A 161 13.18 -3.61 9.18
C ALA A 161 12.81 -3.97 7.74
N TYR A 162 11.94 -3.17 7.11
CA TYR A 162 11.51 -3.36 5.73
C TYR A 162 12.16 -2.37 4.75
N SER A 163 13.24 -1.70 5.17
CA SER A 163 14.02 -0.82 4.30
C SER A 163 14.70 -1.60 3.18
N MET A 164 14.61 -1.07 1.95
CA MET A 164 15.26 -1.66 0.77
C MET A 164 16.75 -1.29 0.68
N ALA A 165 17.29 -0.49 1.61
CA ALA A 165 18.69 -0.05 1.60
C ALA A 165 19.69 -1.23 1.67
N ALA A 166 19.30 -2.32 2.34
CA ALA A 166 20.11 -3.52 2.46
C ALA A 166 20.08 -4.42 1.20
N MET A 167 19.37 -4.02 0.12
CA MET A 167 19.20 -4.81 -1.12
C MET A 167 18.68 -6.24 -0.88
N THR A 168 17.95 -6.46 0.23
CA THR A 168 17.34 -7.74 0.57
C THR A 168 15.83 -7.67 0.41
N PHE A 169 15.23 -8.74 -0.13
CA PHE A 169 13.78 -8.88 -0.14
C PHE A 169 13.32 -9.39 1.23
N ASN A 170 12.78 -8.49 2.03
CA ASN A 170 12.10 -8.82 3.27
C ASN A 170 10.60 -8.48 3.12
N PRO A 171 9.67 -9.44 3.20
CA PRO A 171 9.89 -10.88 3.33
C PRO A 171 10.47 -11.50 2.05
N PRO A 172 11.10 -12.69 2.14
CA PRO A 172 11.62 -13.39 0.97
C PRO A 172 10.52 -13.58 -0.08
N VAL A 173 10.89 -13.39 -1.36
CA VAL A 173 9.97 -13.68 -2.47
C VAL A 173 9.63 -15.15 -2.40
N GLU A 174 8.33 -15.46 -2.40
CA GLU A 174 7.86 -16.84 -2.50
C GLU A 174 8.45 -17.44 -3.76
N THR A 175 9.35 -18.41 -3.59
CA THR A 175 9.80 -19.21 -4.73
C THR A 175 8.58 -19.92 -5.25
N SER A 176 8.32 -19.82 -6.55
CA SER A 176 7.28 -20.65 -7.17
C SER A 176 7.65 -22.09 -6.87
N SER A 177 6.94 -22.72 -5.94
CA SER A 177 7.07 -24.15 -5.76
C SER A 177 6.81 -24.76 -7.14
N PRO A 178 7.65 -25.69 -7.62
CA PRO A 178 7.34 -26.38 -8.86
C PRO A 178 5.97 -26.99 -8.62
N LYS A 179 4.94 -26.50 -9.32
CA LYS A 179 3.62 -27.09 -9.23
C LYS A 179 3.85 -28.57 -9.40
N ARG A 180 3.53 -29.38 -8.37
CA ARG A 180 3.37 -30.82 -8.58
C ARG A 180 2.54 -30.91 -9.84
N LYS A 181 2.98 -31.76 -10.77
CA LYS A 181 2.38 -32.01 -12.07
C LYS A 181 0.93 -32.48 -11.82
N ASP A 182 0.05 -31.54 -11.45
CA ASP A 182 -1.39 -31.71 -11.50
C ASP A 182 -1.64 -32.03 -12.95
N LYS A 183 -2.26 -33.19 -13.17
CA LYS A 183 -2.65 -33.72 -14.48
C LYS A 183 -2.92 -32.55 -15.41
N ASP A 184 -2.21 -32.50 -16.54
CA ASP A 184 -2.48 -31.55 -17.62
C ASP A 184 -3.99 -31.35 -17.69
N LEU A 185 -4.46 -30.20 -17.20
CA LEU A 185 -5.77 -29.72 -17.59
C LEU A 185 -5.62 -29.59 -19.09
N GLN A 186 -6.38 -30.40 -19.80
CA GLN A 186 -6.38 -30.57 -21.25
C GLN A 186 -6.73 -29.23 -21.93
N GLY A 187 -5.78 -28.29 -21.88
CA GLY A 187 -5.79 -26.99 -22.55
C GLY A 187 -5.63 -27.14 -24.06
N ASP A 188 -5.40 -28.36 -24.54
CA ASP A 188 -5.50 -28.74 -25.95
C ASP A 188 -6.91 -28.55 -26.52
N SER A 189 -7.94 -28.40 -25.67
CA SER A 189 -9.32 -28.22 -26.14
C SER A 189 -9.66 -26.81 -26.64
N PHE A 190 -8.80 -25.81 -26.42
CA PHE A 190 -9.05 -24.42 -26.84
C PHE A 190 -8.09 -23.87 -27.90
N LEU A 191 -7.11 -24.66 -28.35
CA LEU A 191 -6.26 -24.27 -29.47
C LEU A 191 -6.94 -24.71 -30.77
N ASN A 192 -7.32 -23.74 -31.60
CA ASN A 192 -7.82 -23.97 -32.95
C ASN A 192 -6.92 -25.01 -33.65
N GLU A 193 -7.51 -26.13 -34.07
CA GLU A 193 -6.81 -27.26 -34.70
C GLU A 193 -5.92 -26.80 -35.87
N ASP A 194 -6.40 -25.81 -36.62
CA ASP A 194 -5.69 -25.20 -37.74
C ASP A 194 -4.40 -24.49 -37.29
N LEU A 195 -4.45 -23.79 -36.15
CA LEU A 195 -3.30 -23.10 -35.58
C LEU A 195 -2.25 -24.08 -35.08
N ASN A 196 -2.68 -25.21 -34.51
CA ASN A 196 -1.78 -26.28 -34.08
C ASN A 196 -1.09 -26.95 -35.29
N GLN A 197 -1.81 -27.16 -36.39
CA GLN A 197 -1.20 -27.67 -37.62
C GLN A 197 -0.20 -26.68 -38.21
N LEU A 198 -0.53 -25.38 -38.22
CA LEU A 198 0.37 -24.32 -38.70
C LEU A 198 1.65 -24.25 -37.86
N THR A 199 1.51 -24.31 -36.54
CA THR A 199 2.64 -24.28 -35.61
C THR A 199 3.54 -25.49 -35.80
N LYS A 200 2.96 -26.70 -35.97
CA LYS A 200 3.71 -27.93 -36.24
C LYS A 200 4.44 -27.90 -37.59
N ARG A 201 3.85 -27.31 -38.62
CA ARG A 201 4.52 -27.12 -39.93
C ARG A 201 5.73 -26.20 -39.79
N LEU A 202 5.54 -25.03 -39.19
CA LEU A 202 6.60 -24.04 -38.99
C LEU A 202 7.71 -24.52 -38.06
N SER A 203 7.39 -25.33 -37.04
CA SER A 203 8.39 -25.87 -36.13
C SER A 203 9.22 -27.00 -36.74
N ASN A 204 8.67 -27.71 -37.74
CA ASN A 204 9.38 -28.79 -38.44
C ASN A 204 10.21 -28.27 -39.62
N GLU A 205 9.90 -27.07 -40.14
CA GLU A 205 10.79 -26.35 -41.03
C GLU A 205 12.00 -25.88 -40.22
N ALA A 206 13.16 -26.51 -40.45
CA ALA A 206 14.41 -26.09 -39.84
C ALA A 206 14.63 -24.61 -40.15
N ALA A 207 14.57 -23.76 -39.12
CA ALA A 207 14.75 -22.33 -39.23
C ALA A 207 16.06 -22.04 -39.97
N THR A 208 15.95 -21.65 -41.24
CA THR A 208 17.10 -21.14 -41.98
C THR A 208 17.46 -19.84 -41.27
N GLN A 209 18.60 -19.82 -40.58
CA GLN A 209 19.11 -18.63 -39.90
C GLN A 209 19.51 -17.59 -40.95
N LEU A 210 18.53 -16.94 -41.56
CA LEU A 210 18.75 -15.68 -42.26
C LEU A 210 18.73 -14.56 -41.21
N PRO A 211 19.66 -13.59 -41.28
CA PRO A 211 19.60 -12.41 -40.45
C PRO A 211 18.33 -11.64 -40.80
N LEU A 212 17.33 -11.74 -39.92
CA LEU A 212 16.05 -11.03 -40.07
C LEU A 212 16.27 -9.56 -39.70
N ASP A 213 16.30 -8.70 -40.73
CA ASP A 213 16.36 -7.26 -40.57
C ASP A 213 14.95 -6.67 -40.45
N PHE A 214 14.53 -6.42 -39.21
CA PHE A 214 13.20 -5.89 -38.86
C PHE A 214 12.99 -4.43 -39.27
N THR A 215 14.02 -3.73 -39.76
CA THR A 215 13.91 -2.31 -40.14
C THR A 215 13.07 -2.07 -41.41
N LYS A 216 12.87 -3.10 -42.24
CA LYS A 216 12.06 -2.99 -43.47
C LYS A 216 10.56 -2.87 -43.20
N CYS A 217 10.03 -3.50 -42.16
CA CYS A 217 8.59 -3.45 -41.83
C CYS A 217 8.14 -2.07 -41.31
N LEU A 218 9.04 -1.25 -40.77
CA LEU A 218 8.71 0.09 -40.28
C LEU A 218 8.42 1.09 -41.40
N LYS A 219 8.94 0.87 -42.63
CA LYS A 219 8.74 1.81 -43.74
C LYS A 219 7.37 1.70 -44.40
N THR A 220 6.65 0.59 -44.21
CA THR A 220 5.34 0.35 -44.82
C THR A 220 4.18 0.91 -43.99
N SER A 221 4.41 1.30 -42.74
CA SER A 221 3.39 1.89 -41.86
C SER A 221 3.26 3.42 -41.99
N LEU A 222 4.03 4.05 -42.88
CA LEU A 222 4.07 5.51 -43.07
C LEU A 222 3.62 5.92 -44.49
N ARG A 223 2.65 5.21 -45.07
CA ARG A 223 1.90 5.70 -46.24
C ARG A 223 0.41 5.61 -45.98
#